data_AF-A0A2D6JDV8-F1
#
_entry.id   AF-A0A2D6JDV8-F1
#
_cell.length_a   1.000
_cell.length_b   1.000
_cell.length_c   1.000
_cell.angle_alpha   90.00
_cell.angle_beta   90.00
_cell.angle_gamma   90.00
#
_symmetry.space_group_name_H-M   'P 1'
#
loop_
_entity.id
_entity.type
_entity.pdbx_description
1 polymer ?
#
loop_
_entity_poly.entity_id
_entity_poly.type
_entity_poly.pdbx_seq_one_letter_code
_entity_poly.pdbx_strand_id
1 'polypeptide(L)'
;MGNIHKQLRAVLDRKQMTIKELSLISDVNYLTLKRFFSGTNSLNHIKFLKILEALDIDLQSLIDEPEQQYRNKESVISDIGNYLSKLKAYKAKPLLRLILNNAERTKGVDLKKVHNLRLELKNLT
;
A
#
# COMPACT_ATOMS: atom_id res chain seq x y z
N MET A 1 3.73 -7.54 11.84
CA MET A 1 2.90 -7.13 10.68
C MET A 1 2.72 -5.63 10.73
N GLY A 2 2.95 -4.89 9.65
CA GLY A 2 2.73 -3.45 9.66
C GLY A 2 1.26 -3.05 9.52
N ASN A 3 0.96 -1.75 9.60
CA ASN A 3 -0.39 -1.22 9.83
C ASN A 3 -1.27 -1.12 8.57
N ILE A 4 -0.77 -1.43 7.39
CA ILE A 4 -1.51 -1.30 6.12
C ILE A 4 -2.85 -2.06 6.07
N HIS A 5 -2.92 -3.22 6.74
CA HIS A 5 -4.15 -4.03 6.80
C HIS A 5 -5.25 -3.34 7.60
N LYS A 6 -4.89 -2.56 8.65
CA LYS A 6 -5.82 -1.75 9.43
C LYS A 6 -6.32 -0.57 8.61
N GLN A 7 -5.44 0.03 7.82
CA GLN A 7 -5.78 1.15 6.94
C GLN A 7 -6.77 0.74 5.87
N LEU A 8 -6.50 -0.37 5.18
CA LEU A 8 -7.46 -0.94 4.23
C LEU A 8 -8.76 -1.38 4.91
N ARG A 9 -8.72 -1.78 6.18
CA ARG A 9 -9.93 -2.12 6.92
C ARG A 9 -10.80 -0.89 7.16
N ALA A 10 -10.21 0.23 7.55
CA ALA A 10 -10.94 1.49 7.70
C ALA A 10 -11.60 1.96 6.39
N VAL A 11 -10.91 1.79 5.25
CA VAL A 11 -11.50 2.05 3.92
C VAL A 11 -12.71 1.18 3.66
N LEU A 12 -12.61 -0.13 3.94
CA LEU A 12 -13.72 -1.06 3.78
C LEU A 12 -14.92 -0.67 4.64
N ASP A 13 -14.68 -0.35 5.91
CA ASP A 13 -15.74 0.02 6.85
C ASP A 13 -16.46 1.31 6.39
N ARG A 14 -15.74 2.30 5.86
CA ARG A 14 -16.33 3.53 5.27
C ARG A 14 -17.15 3.26 4.03
N LYS A 15 -16.67 2.37 3.16
CA LYS A 15 -17.38 1.95 1.95
C LYS A 15 -18.50 0.94 2.25
N GLN A 16 -18.70 0.58 3.53
CA GLN A 16 -19.65 -0.45 3.98
C GLN A 16 -19.47 -1.78 3.22
N MET A 17 -18.23 -2.11 2.90
CA MET A 17 -17.87 -3.25 2.06
C MET A 17 -17.28 -4.38 2.90
N THR A 18 -17.73 -5.60 2.65
CA THR A 18 -17.23 -6.80 3.31
C THR A 18 -15.98 -7.35 2.62
N ILE A 19 -15.20 -8.17 3.34
CA ILE A 19 -14.05 -8.88 2.76
C ILE A 19 -14.49 -9.84 1.62
N LYS A 20 -15.72 -10.38 1.70
CA LYS A 20 -16.26 -11.24 0.64
C LYS A 20 -16.52 -10.45 -0.64
N GLU A 21 -17.11 -9.27 -0.53
CA GLU A 21 -17.35 -8.39 -1.68
C GLU A 21 -16.02 -7.94 -2.29
N LEU A 22 -15.07 -7.49 -1.47
CA LEU A 22 -13.72 -7.15 -1.95
C LEU A 22 -13.07 -8.33 -2.68
N SER A 23 -13.24 -9.56 -2.18
CA SER A 23 -12.70 -10.76 -2.83
C SER A 23 -13.24 -10.94 -4.25
N LEU A 24 -14.53 -10.68 -4.45
CA LEU A 24 -15.19 -10.81 -5.74
C LEU A 24 -14.71 -9.75 -6.74
N ILE A 25 -14.63 -8.48 -6.30
CA ILE A 25 -14.30 -7.37 -7.20
C ILE A 25 -12.80 -7.22 -7.48
N SER A 26 -11.93 -7.67 -6.56
CA SER A 26 -10.47 -7.59 -6.74
C SER A 26 -9.85 -8.83 -7.37
N ASP A 27 -10.62 -9.91 -7.56
CA ASP A 27 -10.09 -11.20 -8.00
C ASP A 27 -8.93 -11.69 -7.08
N VAL A 28 -9.06 -11.42 -5.78
CA VAL A 28 -8.16 -11.93 -4.74
C VAL A 28 -8.93 -12.89 -3.85
N ASN A 29 -8.43 -14.12 -3.73
CA ASN A 29 -9.08 -15.17 -2.96
C ASN A 29 -9.43 -14.75 -1.52
N TYR A 30 -10.66 -15.04 -1.09
CA TYR A 30 -11.22 -14.67 0.21
C TYR A 30 -10.36 -15.12 1.40
N LEU A 31 -9.82 -16.34 1.37
CA LEU A 31 -8.97 -16.84 2.47
C LEU A 31 -7.66 -16.06 2.56
N THR A 32 -7.12 -15.61 1.42
CA THR A 32 -5.94 -14.73 1.38
C THR A 32 -6.26 -13.38 2.03
N LEU A 33 -7.39 -12.75 1.66
CA LEU A 33 -7.80 -11.48 2.25
C LEU A 33 -8.10 -11.62 3.74
N LYS A 34 -8.80 -12.68 4.16
CA LYS A 34 -9.10 -12.94 5.57
C LYS A 34 -7.81 -13.04 6.40
N ARG A 35 -6.81 -13.78 5.90
CA ARG A 35 -5.49 -13.86 6.56
C ARG A 35 -4.80 -12.50 6.59
N PHE A 36 -4.84 -11.74 5.51
CA PHE A 36 -4.29 -10.39 5.46
C PHE A 36 -4.93 -9.43 6.49
N PHE A 37 -6.26 -9.33 6.50
CA PHE A 37 -6.98 -8.44 7.44
C PHE A 37 -6.87 -8.88 8.89
N SER A 38 -6.61 -10.16 9.16
CA SER A 38 -6.27 -10.65 10.51
C SER A 38 -4.83 -10.35 10.95
N GLY A 39 -3.99 -9.78 10.07
CA GLY A 39 -2.58 -9.52 10.33
C GLY A 39 -1.69 -10.77 10.32
N THR A 40 -2.20 -11.91 9.87
CA THR A 40 -1.49 -13.20 9.87
C THR A 40 -0.67 -13.45 8.60
N ASN A 41 -0.99 -12.79 7.47
CA ASN A 41 -0.22 -12.94 6.24
C ASN A 41 -0.09 -11.62 5.45
N SER A 42 1.05 -11.43 4.80
CA SER A 42 1.31 -10.25 3.96
C SER A 42 0.76 -10.54 2.57
N LEU A 43 0.32 -9.51 1.86
CA LEU A 43 0.02 -9.67 0.44
C LEU A 43 1.33 -9.68 -0.37
N ASN A 44 1.24 -10.07 -1.64
CA ASN A 44 2.26 -9.66 -2.60
C ASN A 44 1.79 -8.37 -3.29
N HIS A 45 2.71 -7.74 -4.03
CA HIS A 45 2.46 -6.45 -4.67
C HIS A 45 1.31 -6.49 -5.69
N ILE A 46 1.18 -7.58 -6.45
CA ILE A 46 0.11 -7.76 -7.46
C ILE A 46 -1.25 -7.75 -6.77
N LYS A 47 -1.40 -8.56 -5.71
CA LYS A 47 -2.65 -8.65 -4.95
C LYS A 47 -2.97 -7.34 -4.24
N PHE A 48 -1.95 -6.65 -3.74
CA PHE A 48 -2.12 -5.34 -3.10
C PHE A 48 -2.65 -4.31 -4.12
N LEU A 49 -2.07 -4.22 -5.31
CA LEU A 49 -2.55 -3.32 -6.37
C LEU A 49 -3.97 -3.63 -6.82
N LYS A 50 -4.31 -4.92 -7.02
CA LYS A 50 -5.68 -5.34 -7.35
C LYS A 50 -6.71 -4.87 -6.32
N ILE A 51 -6.36 -4.85 -5.04
CA ILE A 51 -7.24 -4.34 -3.97
C ILE A 51 -7.42 -2.83 -4.07
N LEU A 52 -6.34 -2.07 -4.32
CA LEU A 52 -6.43 -0.61 -4.47
C LEU A 52 -7.30 -0.22 -5.65
N GLU A 53 -7.11 -0.89 -6.79
CA GLU A 53 -7.91 -0.71 -8.00
C GLU A 53 -9.38 -1.03 -7.76
N ALA A 54 -9.67 -2.17 -7.12
CA ALA A 54 -11.04 -2.57 -6.82
C ALA A 54 -11.75 -1.61 -5.83
N LEU A 55 -10.99 -0.98 -4.94
CA LEU A 55 -11.51 -0.01 -4.00
C LEU A 55 -11.58 1.41 -4.59
N ASP A 56 -11.08 1.63 -5.80
CA ASP A 56 -10.92 2.95 -6.41
C ASP A 56 -10.24 3.94 -5.44
N ILE A 57 -9.12 3.51 -4.88
CA ILE A 57 -8.28 4.33 -4.00
C ILE A 57 -6.85 4.39 -4.53
N ASP A 58 -6.24 5.56 -4.43
CA ASP A 58 -4.81 5.70 -4.63
C ASP A 58 -4.05 5.49 -3.30
N LEU A 59 -2.73 5.32 -3.42
CA LEU A 59 -1.86 5.13 -2.25
C LEU A 59 -1.83 6.36 -1.34
N GLN A 60 -2.03 7.57 -1.88
CA GLN A 60 -2.03 8.80 -1.10
C GLN A 60 -3.22 8.83 -0.15
N SER A 61 -4.41 8.55 -0.69
CA SER A 61 -5.65 8.42 0.03
C SER A 61 -5.53 7.36 1.12
N LEU A 62 -4.87 6.24 0.83
CA LEU A 62 -4.62 5.21 1.85
C LEU A 62 -3.66 5.69 2.95
N ILE A 63 -2.65 6.51 2.65
CA ILE A 63 -1.74 7.11 3.65
C ILE A 63 -2.47 8.17 4.48
N ASP A 64 -3.34 8.94 3.83
CA ASP A 64 -4.07 10.05 4.43
C ASP A 64 -5.36 9.63 5.12
N GLU A 65 -5.76 8.36 4.97
CA GLU A 65 -6.88 7.77 5.68
C GLU A 65 -6.74 8.09 7.19
N PRO A 66 -7.72 8.80 7.78
CA PRO A 66 -7.70 9.18 9.19
C PRO A 66 -7.48 7.95 10.06
N GLU A 67 -6.27 7.83 10.63
CA GLU A 67 -5.90 6.75 11.55
C GLU A 67 -6.94 6.74 12.68
N GLN A 68 -7.74 5.67 12.76
CA GLN A 68 -8.39 5.35 14.03
C GLN A 68 -7.27 5.00 15.01
N GLN A 69 -6.85 6.00 15.80
CA GLN A 69 -6.06 5.88 17.03
C GLN A 69 -4.58 5.42 16.96
N TYR A 70 -3.99 5.06 15.80
CA TYR A 70 -2.63 4.49 15.78
C TYR A 70 -1.58 5.40 15.14
N ARG A 71 -0.98 6.31 15.92
CA ARG A 71 0.12 7.23 15.55
C ARG A 71 1.32 6.56 14.84
N ASN A 72 1.24 6.13 13.57
CA ASN A 72 2.44 5.70 12.83
C ASN A 72 2.22 5.61 11.32
N LYS A 73 1.95 6.75 10.68
CA LYS A 73 2.02 6.92 9.21
C LYS A 73 3.33 6.34 8.62
N GLU A 74 4.43 6.43 9.36
CA GLU A 74 5.72 5.84 8.99
C GLU A 74 5.65 4.33 8.75
N SER A 75 4.89 3.58 9.57
CA SER A 75 4.71 2.13 9.38
C SER A 75 3.90 1.81 8.13
N VAL A 76 2.87 2.60 7.83
CA VAL A 76 2.03 2.44 6.63
C VAL A 76 2.86 2.72 5.39
N ILE A 77 3.64 3.81 5.40
CA ILE A 77 4.56 4.17 4.32
C ILE A 77 5.64 3.10 4.12
N SER A 78 6.20 2.56 5.20
CA SER A 78 7.19 1.46 5.14
C SER A 78 6.60 0.19 4.52
N ASP A 79 5.38 -0.19 4.91
CA ASP A 79 4.67 -1.34 4.32
C ASP A 79 4.43 -1.14 2.83
N ILE A 80 3.92 0.03 2.43
CA ILE A 80 3.72 0.40 1.03
C ILE A 80 5.06 0.29 0.29
N GLY A 81 6.14 0.86 0.83
CA GLY A 81 7.49 0.70 0.26
C GLY A 81 7.93 -0.76 0.09
N ASN A 82 7.59 -1.65 1.02
CA ASN A 82 7.89 -3.08 0.93
C ASN A 82 7.06 -3.81 -0.14
N TYR A 83 5.79 -3.45 -0.31
CA TYR A 83 5.00 -3.94 -1.45
C TYR A 83 5.61 -3.46 -2.77
N LEU A 84 6.01 -2.20 -2.85
CA LEU A 84 6.39 -1.58 -4.10
C LEU A 84 7.86 -1.84 -4.50
N SER A 85 8.76 -2.06 -3.55
CA SER A 85 10.15 -2.51 -3.82
C SER A 85 10.24 -3.86 -4.54
N LYS A 86 9.16 -4.65 -4.53
CA LYS A 86 9.06 -5.92 -5.27
C LYS A 86 8.54 -5.76 -6.70
N LEU A 87 8.11 -4.56 -7.12
CA LEU A 87 7.70 -4.20 -8.49
C LEU A 87 8.88 -3.93 -9.44
N LYS A 88 10.07 -4.48 -9.15
CA LYS A 88 11.23 -4.41 -10.05
C LYS A 88 10.85 -4.97 -11.42
N ALA A 89 10.42 -4.11 -12.34
CA ALA A 89 10.83 -4.05 -13.74
C ALA A 89 9.80 -3.38 -14.68
N TYR A 90 8.49 -3.37 -14.41
CA TYR A 90 7.55 -2.92 -15.45
C TYR A 90 6.37 -2.10 -14.89
N LYS A 91 6.25 -0.85 -15.37
CA LYS A 91 5.10 0.07 -15.27
C LYS A 91 4.83 0.83 -13.95
N ALA A 92 5.79 0.96 -13.05
CA ALA A 92 5.61 1.68 -11.78
C ALA A 92 5.98 3.18 -11.78
N LYS A 93 6.18 3.83 -12.94
CA LYS A 93 6.74 5.21 -13.00
C LYS A 93 5.91 6.28 -12.24
N PRO A 94 4.57 6.35 -12.42
CA PRO A 94 3.73 7.26 -11.63
C PRO A 94 3.73 6.90 -10.14
N LEU A 95 3.80 5.61 -9.85
CA LEU A 95 3.77 5.05 -8.50
C LEU A 95 5.05 5.34 -7.71
N LEU A 96 6.22 5.17 -8.34
CA LEU A 96 7.54 5.54 -7.81
C LEU A 96 7.61 7.04 -7.52
N ARG A 97 7.09 7.88 -8.41
CA ARG A 97 6.97 9.34 -8.16
C ARG A 97 6.12 9.64 -6.92
N LEU A 98 5.01 8.92 -6.73
CA LEU A 98 4.13 9.11 -5.57
C LEU A 98 4.79 8.67 -4.25
N ILE A 99 5.51 7.53 -4.24
CA ILE A 99 6.29 7.08 -3.08
C ILE A 99 7.36 8.11 -2.73
N LEU A 100 8.11 8.60 -3.72
CA LEU A 100 9.18 9.59 -3.51
C LEU A 100 8.63 10.90 -2.95
N ASN A 101 7.55 11.42 -3.52
CA ASN A 101 6.91 12.65 -3.05
C ASN A 101 6.44 12.53 -1.58
N ASN A 102 5.99 11.36 -1.13
CA ASN A 102 5.58 11.15 0.26
C ASN A 102 6.74 10.87 1.20
N ALA A 103 7.72 10.09 0.74
CA ALA A 103 8.94 9.82 1.50
C ALA A 103 9.71 11.11 1.83
N GLU A 104 9.73 12.06 0.90
CA GLU A 104 10.37 13.37 1.08
C GLU A 104 9.61 14.29 2.05
N ARG A 105 8.31 14.06 2.25
CA ARG A 105 7.45 14.84 3.15
C ARG A 105 7.33 14.26 4.55
N THR A 106 7.85 13.06 4.77
CA THR A 106 7.74 12.34 6.05
C THR A 106 9.08 12.41 6.80
N LYS A 107 9.09 12.99 8.01
CA LYS A 107 10.28 12.97 8.87
C LYS A 107 10.60 11.53 9.27
N GLY A 108 11.89 11.16 9.33
CA GLY A 108 12.33 9.83 9.78
C GLY A 108 12.47 8.77 8.68
N VAL A 109 12.20 9.10 7.41
CA VAL A 109 12.40 8.16 6.30
C VAL A 109 13.88 7.96 6.00
N ASP A 110 14.27 6.70 5.77
CA ASP A 110 15.62 6.32 5.33
C ASP A 110 15.93 6.93 3.95
N LEU A 111 16.71 8.00 3.97
CA LEU A 111 17.13 8.75 2.78
C LEU A 111 17.90 7.89 1.77
N LYS A 112 18.54 6.80 2.21
CA LYS A 112 19.26 5.86 1.32
C LYS A 112 18.26 5.04 0.49
N LYS A 113 17.15 4.62 1.09
CA LYS A 113 16.04 3.98 0.35
C LYS A 113 15.40 4.95 -0.65
N VAL A 114 15.17 6.20 -0.26
CA VAL A 114 14.62 7.24 -1.16
C VAL A 114 15.57 7.50 -2.33
N HIS A 115 16.88 7.58 -2.08
CA HIS A 115 17.88 7.73 -3.12
C HIS A 115 17.88 6.56 -4.11
N ASN A 116 17.81 5.31 -3.62
CA ASN A 116 17.74 4.13 -4.48
C ASN A 116 16.47 4.10 -5.34
N LEU A 117 15.32 4.50 -4.78
CA LEU A 117 14.07 4.64 -5.54
C LEU A 117 14.15 5.74 -6.61
N ARG A 118 14.85 6.86 -6.34
CA ARG A 118 15.13 7.90 -7.35
C ARG A 118 15.99 7.37 -8.51
N LEU A 119 16.99 6.55 -8.20
CA LEU A 119 17.84 5.92 -9.21
C LEU A 119 17.06 4.91 -10.06
N GLU A 120 16.24 4.06 -9.44
CA GLU A 120 15.35 3.14 -10.18
C GLU A 120 14.37 3.91 -11.08
N LEU A 121 13.79 5.03 -10.63
CA LEU A 121 12.92 5.87 -11.45
C LEU A 121 13.63 6.47 -12.67
N LYS A 122 14.90 6.89 -12.53
CA LYS A 122 15.74 7.40 -13.62
C LYS A 122 16.16 6.33 -14.62
N ASN A 123 16.28 5.08 -14.19
CA ASN A 123 16.66 3.97 -15.08
C ASN A 123 15.47 3.40 -15.87
N LEU A 124 14.25 3.90 -15.61
CA LEU A 124 13.03 3.54 -16.33
C LEU A 124 12.66 4.56 -17.44
N THR A 125 13.48 5.57 -17.69
CA THR A 125 13.44 6.49 -18.87
C THR A 125 14.28 5.93 -19.98
#